data_AF-A0A7S0L8D1-F1
#
_entry.id   AF-A0A7S0L8D1-F1
#
_cell.length_a   1.000
_cell.length_b   1.000
_cell.length_c   1.000
_cell.angle_alpha   90.00
_cell.angle_beta   90.00
_cell.angle_gamma   90.00
#
_symmetry.space_group_name_H-M   'P 1'
#
loop_
_entity.id
_entity.type
_entity.pdbx_description
1 polymer ?
#
loop_
_entity_poly.entity_id
_entity_poly.type
_entity_poly.pdbx_seq_one_letter_code
_entity_poly.pdbx_strand_id
1 'polypeptide(L)'
;PPTQGTVGRLLTLKLRAQNRTSKVHRLELKFAENGAFLFCGYKLLHFSLPPAFTHTVTFALIPIQAGAVALPPVRLKCASTGRELFASQAKHVVFVTPSGADNQPHHLQSA
;
A
#
# COMPACT_ATOMS: atom_id res chain seq x y z
N PRO A 1 -8.70 -1.70 -1.72
CA PRO A 1 -7.29 -2.08 -1.42
C PRO A 1 -7.05 -3.52 -1.88
N PRO A 2 -5.81 -3.96 -2.13
CA PRO A 2 -5.55 -5.36 -2.41
C PRO A 2 -5.99 -6.25 -1.24
N THR A 3 -6.41 -7.47 -1.54
CA THR A 3 -6.84 -8.47 -0.54
C THR A 3 -5.95 -9.72 -0.57
N GLN A 4 -5.17 -9.91 -1.64
CA GLN A 4 -4.28 -11.04 -1.83
C GLN A 4 -2.92 -10.60 -2.38
N GLY A 5 -1.89 -11.39 -2.13
CA GLY A 5 -0.54 -11.21 -2.67
C GLY A 5 0.29 -12.48 -2.57
N THR A 6 1.55 -12.42 -3.00
CA THR A 6 2.50 -13.53 -2.91
C THR A 6 3.82 -13.00 -2.39
N VAL A 7 4.48 -13.75 -1.51
CA VAL A 7 5.81 -13.38 -1.00
C VAL A 7 6.75 -13.09 -2.19
N GLY A 8 7.56 -12.05 -2.08
CA GLY A 8 8.52 -11.66 -3.11
C GLY A 8 7.92 -11.10 -4.42
N ARG A 9 6.59 -11.03 -4.55
CA ARG A 9 5.92 -10.46 -5.74
C ARG A 9 5.41 -9.05 -5.48
N LEU A 10 5.38 -8.26 -6.54
CA LEU A 10 4.89 -6.88 -6.48
C LEU A 10 3.41 -6.83 -6.11
N LEU A 11 3.11 -6.11 -5.04
CA LEU A 11 1.76 -5.78 -4.60
C LEU A 11 1.52 -4.27 -4.77
N THR A 12 0.58 -3.92 -5.65
CA THR A 12 0.27 -2.52 -5.95
C THR A 12 -0.85 -2.00 -5.07
N LEU A 13 -0.58 -0.96 -4.27
CA LEU A 13 -1.56 -0.25 -3.46
C LEU A 13 -1.90 1.10 -4.10
N LYS A 14 -3.17 1.31 -4.43
CA LYS A 14 -3.67 2.59 -4.96
C LYS A 14 -4.47 3.33 -3.90
N LEU A 15 -4.12 4.60 -3.67
CA LEU A 15 -4.82 5.51 -2.79
C LEU A 15 -5.41 6.66 -3.60
N ARG A 16 -6.66 6.99 -3.31
CA ARG A 16 -7.38 8.09 -3.98
C ARG A 16 -7.56 9.25 -3.01
N ALA A 17 -6.90 10.37 -3.30
CA ALA A 17 -7.09 11.63 -2.59
C ALA A 17 -8.01 12.53 -3.42
N GLN A 18 -9.10 13.02 -2.83
CA GLN A 18 -10.03 13.92 -3.50
C GLN A 18 -10.14 15.23 -2.73
N ASN A 19 -9.94 16.36 -3.41
CA ASN A 19 -10.19 17.66 -2.84
C ASN A 19 -11.61 18.11 -3.21
N ARG A 20 -12.51 18.11 -2.23
CA ARG A 20 -13.90 18.58 -2.39
C ARG A 20 -14.09 20.05 -2.01
N THR A 21 -13.01 20.77 -1.76
CA THR A 21 -13.03 22.19 -1.36
C THR A 21 -12.73 23.10 -2.56
N SER A 22 -12.93 24.41 -2.36
CA SER A 22 -12.59 25.46 -3.33
C SER A 22 -11.15 25.97 -3.23
N LYS A 23 -10.32 25.40 -2.35
CA LYS A 23 -8.93 25.84 -2.12
C LYS A 23 -7.93 24.76 -2.56
N VAL A 24 -6.75 25.17 -3.01
CA VAL A 24 -5.62 24.26 -3.24
C VAL A 24 -5.08 23.79 -1.89
N HIS A 25 -4.90 22.47 -1.73
CA HIS A 25 -4.26 21.91 -0.54
C HIS A 25 -2.88 21.36 -0.87
N ARG A 26 -1.87 21.74 -0.10
CA ARG A 26 -0.56 21.07 -0.10
C ARG A 26 -0.64 19.91 0.88
N LEU A 27 -0.35 18.71 0.41
CA LEU A 27 -0.53 17.47 1.15
C LEU A 27 0.80 16.74 1.31
N GLU A 28 0.96 16.10 2.45
CA GLU A 28 2.03 15.17 2.77
C GLU A 28 1.43 13.79 3.01
N LEU A 29 1.86 12.82 2.22
CA LEU A 29 1.44 11.42 2.34
C LEU A 29 2.65 10.59 2.77
N LYS A 30 2.51 9.89 3.90
CA LYS A 30 3.58 9.09 4.51
C LYS A 30 3.09 7.68 4.82
N PHE A 31 3.94 6.71 4.50
CA PHE A 31 3.78 5.32 4.96
C PHE A 31 4.60 5.07 6.22
N ALA A 32 4.00 4.40 7.19
CA ALA A 32 4.72 3.82 8.31
C ALA A 32 5.23 2.44 7.91
N GLU A 33 6.46 2.12 8.33
CA GLU A 33 7.02 0.80 8.11
C GLU A 33 6.28 -0.26 8.94
N ASN A 34 6.25 -1.48 8.43
CA ASN A 34 5.89 -2.65 9.21
C ASN A 34 6.79 -3.83 8.80
N GLY A 35 6.89 -4.85 9.66
CA GLY A 35 7.77 -6.00 9.42
C GLY A 35 7.30 -6.97 8.33
N ALA A 36 6.19 -6.69 7.64
CA ALA A 36 5.58 -7.62 6.69
C ALA A 36 5.81 -7.24 5.21
N PHE A 37 6.20 -5.99 4.92
CA PHE A 37 6.37 -5.50 3.56
C PHE A 37 7.66 -4.68 3.40
N LEU A 38 8.36 -4.93 2.30
CA LEU A 38 9.35 -3.98 1.78
C LEU A 38 8.66 -2.94 0.90
N PHE A 39 9.18 -1.72 0.92
CA PHE A 39 8.64 -0.62 0.14
C PHE A 39 9.53 -0.36 -1.08
N CYS A 40 8.93 -0.19 -2.25
CA CYS A 40 9.62 0.21 -3.47
C CYS A 40 9.17 1.61 -3.88
N GLY A 41 10.09 2.58 -3.93
CA GLY A 41 9.83 3.96 -4.32
C GLY A 41 9.71 4.94 -3.14
N TYR A 42 8.86 5.96 -3.27
CA TYR A 42 8.76 7.07 -2.32
C TYR A 42 7.86 6.77 -1.11
N LYS A 43 8.45 6.60 0.08
CA LYS A 43 7.73 6.44 1.36
C LYS A 43 7.05 7.74 1.85
N LEU A 44 7.48 8.87 1.30
CA LEU A 44 7.00 10.21 1.59
C LEU A 44 6.74 10.91 0.26
N LEU A 45 5.54 11.46 0.09
CA LEU A 45 5.16 12.23 -1.08
C LEU A 45 4.58 13.57 -0.67
N HIS A 46 5.11 14.64 -1.26
CA HIS A 46 4.50 15.98 -1.20
C HIS A 46 3.84 16.30 -2.53
N PHE A 47 2.58 16.70 -2.49
CA PHE A 47 1.86 17.09 -3.71
C PHE A 47 0.83 18.18 -3.42
N SER A 48 0.50 18.95 -4.45
CA SER A 48 -0.58 19.94 -4.39
C SER A 48 -1.83 19.36 -5.04
N LEU A 49 -2.98 19.51 -4.38
CA LEU A 49 -4.27 19.01 -4.85
C LEU A 49 -5.22 20.17 -5.14
N PRO A 50 -5.47 20.52 -6.42
CA PRO A 50 -6.37 21.59 -6.79
C PRO A 50 -7.83 21.35 -6.37
N PRO A 51 -8.68 22.39 -6.35
CA PRO A 51 -10.12 22.27 -6.14
C PRO A 51 -10.77 21.27 -7.09
N ALA A 52 -11.75 20.50 -6.59
CA ALA A 52 -12.49 19.48 -7.32
C ALA A 52 -11.64 18.38 -7.98
N PHE A 53 -10.34 18.33 -7.72
CA PHE A 53 -9.43 17.38 -8.35
C PHE A 53 -9.31 16.08 -7.55
N THR A 54 -9.10 14.99 -8.26
CA THR A 54 -8.77 13.68 -7.71
C THR A 54 -7.36 13.31 -8.11
N HIS A 55 -6.52 12.98 -7.14
CA HIS A 55 -5.19 12.42 -7.39
C HIS A 55 -5.12 10.98 -6.90
N THR A 56 -4.62 10.08 -7.75
CA THR A 56 -4.41 8.68 -7.40
C THR A 56 -2.92 8.43 -7.21
N VAL A 57 -2.54 8.07 -6.00
CA VAL A 57 -1.17 7.71 -5.66
C VAL A 57 -1.03 6.19 -5.69
N THR A 58 -0.01 5.70 -6.37
CA THR A 58 0.26 4.26 -6.51
C THR A 58 1.55 3.92 -5.79
N PHE A 59 1.51 2.88 -4.97
CA PHE A 59 2.63 2.39 -4.18
C PHE A 59 2.92 0.94 -4.52
N ALA A 60 4.21 0.63 -4.54
CA ALA A 60 4.75 -0.68 -4.79
C ALA A 60 5.23 -1.27 -3.45
N LEU A 61 4.62 -2.38 -3.04
CA LEU A 61 4.99 -3.12 -1.83
C LEU A 61 5.43 -4.53 -2.24
N ILE A 62 6.43 -5.08 -1.59
CA ILE A 62 6.81 -6.50 -1.73
C ILE A 62 6.50 -7.19 -0.40
N PRO A 63 5.54 -8.12 -0.34
CA PRO A 63 5.31 -8.92 0.86
C PRO A 63 6.54 -9.80 1.14
N ILE A 64 6.97 -9.84 2.40
CA ILE A 64 8.08 -10.69 2.86
C ILE A 64 7.65 -11.73 3.90
N GLN A 65 6.38 -11.68 4.32
CA GLN A 65 5.77 -12.65 5.23
C GLN A 65 4.50 -13.23 4.59
N ALA A 66 4.32 -14.54 4.73
CA ALA A 66 3.10 -15.22 4.30
C ALA A 66 2.00 -15.13 5.37
N GLY A 67 0.76 -15.43 4.97
CA GLY A 67 -0.42 -15.43 5.85
C GLY A 67 -1.20 -14.12 5.82
N ALA A 68 -2.01 -13.90 6.86
CA ALA A 68 -2.81 -12.69 7.03
C ALA A 68 -1.95 -11.56 7.59
N VAL A 69 -1.49 -10.65 6.73
CA VAL A 69 -0.60 -9.54 7.12
C VAL A 69 -1.30 -8.19 6.97
N ALA A 70 -1.07 -7.28 7.90
CA ALA A 70 -1.61 -5.93 7.83
C ALA A 70 -0.84 -5.09 6.82
N LEU A 71 -1.55 -4.33 5.98
CA LEU A 71 -0.94 -3.32 5.13
C LEU A 71 -0.21 -2.27 5.98
N PRO A 72 0.90 -1.71 5.46
CA PRO A 72 1.58 -0.58 6.06
C PRO A 72 0.61 0.58 6.32
N PRO A 73 0.57 1.16 7.54
CA PRO A 73 -0.31 2.29 7.83
C PRO A 73 0.02 3.51 6.97
N VAL A 74 -1.03 4.25 6.62
CA VAL A 74 -0.93 5.45 5.78
C VAL A 74 -1.41 6.67 6.56
N ARG A 75 -0.64 7.74 6.47
CA ARG A 75 -0.97 9.05 7.05
C ARG A 75 -0.99 10.11 5.96
N LEU A 76 -2.07 10.86 5.89
CA LEU A 76 -2.21 12.04 5.03
C LEU A 76 -2.36 13.27 5.90
N LYS A 77 -1.47 14.24 5.71
CA LYS A 77 -1.45 15.51 6.43
C LYS A 77 -1.62 16.66 5.46
N CYS A 78 -2.40 17.66 5.84
CA CYS A 78 -2.45 18.95 5.16
C CYS A 78 -1.25 19.78 5.62
N ALA A 79 -0.31 20.05 4.72
CA ALA A 79 0.92 20.75 5.03
C ALA A 79 0.66 22.21 5.47
N SER A 80 -0.37 22.86 4.91
CA SER A 80 -0.70 24.25 5.23
C SER A 80 -1.38 24.44 6.58
N THR A 81 -2.14 23.43 7.05
CA THR A 81 -2.87 23.52 8.33
C THR A 81 -2.27 22.66 9.43
N GLY A 82 -1.31 21.80 9.09
CA GLY A 82 -0.76 20.79 10.00
C GLY A 82 -1.73 19.66 10.37
N ARG A 83 -2.99 19.71 9.93
CA ARG A 83 -4.01 18.73 10.31
C ARG A 83 -3.81 17.40 9.59
N GLU A 84 -3.94 16.32 10.34
CA GLU A 84 -4.06 14.97 9.79
C GLU A 84 -5.46 14.79 9.20
N LEU A 85 -5.53 14.51 7.91
CA LEU A 85 -6.77 14.34 7.16
C LEU A 85 -7.20 12.88 7.07
N PHE A 86 -6.23 11.97 7.17
CA PHE A 86 -6.46 10.53 7.16
C PHE A 86 -5.35 9.83 7.94
N ALA A 87 -5.76 9.08 8.95
CA ALA A 87 -4.95 8.04 9.57
C ALA A 87 -5.72 6.74 9.41
N SER A 88 -5.18 5.76 8.68
CA SER A 88 -5.85 4.46 8.59
C SER A 88 -5.85 3.79 9.97
N GLN A 89 -6.92 3.96 10.74
CA GLN A 89 -7.13 3.24 12.01
C GLN A 89 -7.49 1.77 11.75
N ALA A 90 -8.10 1.48 10.59
CA ALA A 90 -8.39 0.12 10.18
C ALA A 90 -7.12 -0.57 9.64
N LYS A 91 -6.75 -1.70 10.26
CA LYS A 91 -5.74 -2.62 9.73
C LYS A 91 -6.34 -3.36 8.54
N HIS A 92 -6.11 -2.85 7.32
CA HIS A 92 -6.44 -3.61 6.13
C HIS A 92 -5.51 -4.82 6.03
N VAL A 93 -6.08 -6.01 5.96
CA VAL A 93 -5.33 -7.28 5.87
C VAL A 93 -5.25 -7.74 4.42
N VAL A 94 -4.08 -8.27 4.05
CA VAL A 94 -3.83 -8.95 2.78
C VAL A 94 -3.44 -10.38 3.10
N PHE A 95 -4.04 -11.34 2.40
CA PHE A 95 -3.64 -12.74 2.48
C PHE A 95 -2.49 -13.01 1.50
N VAL A 96 -1.32 -13.36 2.03
CA VAL A 96 -0.11 -13.55 1.24
C VAL A 96 0.23 -15.03 1.15
N THR A 97 0.33 -15.56 -0.07
CA THR A 97 0.77 -16.94 -0.32
C THR A 97 2.30 -17.03 -0.33
N PRO A 98 2.91 -18.14 0.12
CA PRO A 98 4.35 -18.38 -0.04
C PRO A 98 4.76 -18.40 -1.52
N SER A 99 5.97 -17.94 -1.83
CA SER A 99 6.60 -18.17 -3.14
C SER A 99 7.08 -19.62 -3.18
N GLY A 100 6.55 -20.46 -4.07
CA GLY A 100 6.99 -21.85 -4.21
C GLY A 100 5.90 -22.91 -4.22
N ALA A 101 4.61 -22.54 -4.15
CA ALA A 101 3.53 -23.45 -4.54
C ALA A 101 3.42 -23.53 -6.08
N ASP A 102 4.53 -23.87 -6.74
CA ASP A 102 4.46 -24.51 -8.05
C ASP A 102 4.27 -25.99 -7.73
N ASN A 103 3.01 -26.45 -7.75
CA ASN A 103 2.68 -27.87 -7.69
C ASN A 103 3.22 -28.53 -8.97
N GLN A 104 4.52 -28.82 -9.02
CA GLN A 104 4.99 -29.87 -9.91
C GLN A 104 4.63 -31.21 -9.27
N PRO A 105 3.75 -32.02 -9.87
CA PRO A 105 3.60 -33.39 -9.44
C PRO A 105 4.94 -34.09 -9.70
N HIS A 106 5.66 -34.44 -8.64
CA HIS A 106 6.78 -35.36 -8.75
C HIS A 106 6.22 -36.69 -9.28
N HIS A 107 6.41 -36.91 -10.57
CA HIS A 107 6.17 -38.21 -11.18
C HIS A 107 7.19 -39.17 -10.56
N LEU A 108 6.75 -39.98 -9.59
CA LEU A 108 7.51 -41.14 -9.15
C LEU A 108 7.66 -42.06 -10.38
N GLN A 109 8.82 -42.02 -11.03
CA GLN A 109 9.25 -43.15 -11.85
C GLN A 109 9.62 -44.29 -10.90
N SER A 110 8.78 -45.32 -10.91
CA SER A 110 9.11 -46.61 -10.29
C SER A 110 9.93 -47.41 -11.30
N ALA A 111 10.95 -48.08 -10.77
CA ALA A 111 11.93 -48.90 -11.46
C ALA A 111 11.34 -50.08 -12.24
#